data_AF-A0A1G0J757-F1
#
_entry.id   AF-A0A1G0J757-F1
#
_cell.length_a   1.000
_cell.length_b   1.000
_cell.length_c   1.000
_cell.angle_alpha   90.00
_cell.angle_beta   90.00
_cell.angle_gamma   90.00
#
_symmetry.space_group_name_H-M   'P 1'
#
loop_
_entity.id
_entity.type
_entity.pdbx_description
1 polymer ?
#
loop_
_entity_poly.entity_id
_entity_poly.type
_entity_poly.pdbx_seq_one_letter_code
_entity_poly.pdbx_strand_id
1 'polypeptide(L)'
;MASIIVAATLFLAACASTPPNPFVGMWDVSIETPVGAMVATLDIQPDLSGTLSSGDLGSAALSDISVVDNAVTFATTVDAQGQTLTLRFAGTIAGNELAGNFDTDFGAIPVTGTRQ
;
A
#
# COMPACT_ATOMS: atom_id res chain seq x y z
N MET A 1 51.18 -27.44 34.05
CA MET A 1 50.59 -26.12 34.35
C MET A 1 49.75 -25.74 33.14
N ALA A 2 48.43 -25.72 33.30
CA ALA A 2 47.46 -25.76 32.21
C ALA A 2 47.27 -24.39 31.53
N SER A 3 47.26 -24.39 30.20
CA SER A 3 46.89 -23.28 29.33
C SER A 3 45.44 -22.85 29.56
N ILE A 4 45.21 -21.55 29.76
CA ILE A 4 43.88 -20.93 29.74
C ILE A 4 43.59 -20.43 28.33
N ILE A 5 42.51 -20.95 27.75
CA ILE A 5 42.00 -20.62 26.41
C ILE A 5 41.11 -19.39 26.52
N VAL A 6 41.35 -18.40 25.67
CA VAL A 6 40.52 -17.20 25.48
C VAL A 6 39.29 -17.59 24.67
N ALA A 7 38.09 -17.43 25.23
CA ALA A 7 36.83 -17.60 24.50
C ALA A 7 36.31 -16.23 24.05
N ALA A 8 36.50 -15.91 22.77
CA ALA A 8 35.92 -14.74 22.12
C ALA A 8 34.50 -15.09 21.63
N THR A 9 33.48 -14.51 22.25
CA THR A 9 32.08 -14.61 21.80
C THR A 9 31.83 -13.65 20.64
N LEU A 10 31.75 -14.20 19.43
CA LEU A 10 31.29 -13.51 18.21
C LEU A 10 29.77 -13.30 18.29
N PHE A 11 29.33 -12.04 18.47
CA PHE A 11 27.95 -11.65 18.22
C PHE A 11 27.74 -11.53 16.69
N LEU A 12 27.11 -12.52 16.08
CA LEU A 12 26.59 -12.40 14.72
C LEU A 12 25.36 -11.49 14.76
N ALA A 13 25.52 -10.23 14.33
CA ALA A 13 24.40 -9.40 13.94
C ALA A 13 23.83 -9.94 12.61
N ALA A 14 22.80 -10.77 12.69
CA ALA A 14 21.99 -11.10 11.53
C ALA A 14 21.21 -9.84 11.14
N CYS A 15 21.61 -9.18 10.04
CA CYS A 15 20.73 -8.22 9.39
C CYS A 15 19.49 -8.98 8.94
N ALA A 16 18.39 -8.88 9.68
CA ALA A 16 17.08 -9.26 9.18
C ALA A 16 16.76 -8.27 8.06
N SER A 17 17.11 -8.63 6.82
CA SER A 17 16.58 -7.95 5.64
C SER A 17 15.11 -8.33 5.57
N THR A 18 14.26 -7.58 6.27
CA THR A 18 12.82 -7.64 6.06
C THR A 18 12.60 -7.50 4.55
N PRO A 19 11.95 -8.49 3.90
CA PRO A 19 11.62 -8.37 2.49
C PRO A 19 10.94 -7.03 2.27
N PRO A 20 11.29 -6.27 1.21
CA PRO A 20 10.61 -5.03 0.91
C PRO A 20 9.10 -5.29 0.91
N ASN A 21 8.35 -4.52 1.70
CA ASN A 21 6.91 -4.68 1.75
C ASN A 21 6.36 -4.56 0.31
N PRO A 22 5.58 -5.55 -0.18
CA PRO A 22 5.22 -5.63 -1.58
C PRO A 22 4.37 -4.44 -2.05
N PHE A 23 3.80 -3.65 -1.15
CA PHE A 23 3.00 -2.46 -1.45
C PHE A 23 3.83 -1.18 -1.56
N VAL A 24 5.00 -1.09 -0.94
CA VAL A 24 5.85 0.12 -0.92
C VAL A 24 6.29 0.50 -2.33
N GLY A 25 6.25 1.79 -2.66
CA GLY A 25 6.61 2.38 -3.96
C GLY A 25 5.45 3.11 -4.63
N MET A 26 5.67 3.51 -5.89
CA MET A 26 4.66 4.22 -6.69
C MET A 26 3.90 3.27 -7.61
N TRP A 27 2.60 3.51 -7.74
CA TRP A 27 1.70 2.74 -8.58
C TRP A 27 0.79 3.66 -9.38
N ASP A 28 0.64 3.37 -10.66
CA ASP A 28 -0.43 3.92 -11.47
C ASP A 28 -1.66 3.03 -11.32
N VAL A 29 -2.79 3.60 -10.89
CA VAL A 29 -4.04 2.87 -10.67
C VAL A 29 -5.17 3.41 -11.56
N SER A 30 -6.03 2.50 -12.00
CA SER A 30 -7.29 2.79 -12.69
C SER A 30 -8.46 2.40 -11.78
N ILE A 31 -9.38 3.34 -11.55
CA ILE A 31 -10.57 3.16 -10.73
C ILE A 31 -11.79 3.24 -11.65
N GLU A 32 -12.56 2.15 -11.76
CA GLU A 32 -13.69 2.04 -12.69
C GLU A 32 -14.95 2.73 -12.15
N THR A 33 -14.96 4.06 -12.17
CA THR A 33 -16.09 4.84 -11.68
C THR A 33 -17.30 4.75 -12.63
N PRO A 34 -18.54 5.05 -12.18
CA PRO A 34 -19.73 5.03 -13.04
C PRO A 34 -19.68 5.97 -14.24
N VAL A 35 -18.82 7.00 -14.21
CA VAL A 35 -18.67 7.99 -15.28
C VAL A 35 -17.46 7.70 -16.19
N GLY A 36 -16.65 6.69 -15.85
CA GLY A 36 -15.46 6.28 -16.61
C GLY A 36 -14.30 5.87 -15.71
N ALA A 37 -13.28 5.25 -16.32
CA ALA A 37 -12.03 4.93 -15.66
C ALA A 37 -11.30 6.22 -15.25
N MET A 38 -11.03 6.35 -13.97
CA MET A 38 -10.26 7.46 -13.40
C MET A 38 -8.85 6.96 -13.07
N VAL A 39 -7.84 7.65 -13.61
CA VAL A 39 -6.43 7.34 -13.33
C VAL A 39 -5.98 8.11 -12.10
N ALA A 40 -5.28 7.44 -11.20
CA ALA A 40 -4.65 8.03 -10.03
C ALA A 40 -3.26 7.41 -9.79
N THR A 41 -2.47 8.04 -8.94
CA THR A 41 -1.19 7.52 -8.49
C THR A 41 -1.26 7.24 -6.99
N LEU A 42 -0.86 6.03 -6.59
CA LEU A 42 -0.55 5.72 -5.20
C LEU A 42 0.94 5.91 -4.98
N ASP A 43 1.32 6.66 -3.95
CA ASP A 43 2.69 6.75 -3.47
C ASP A 43 2.75 6.19 -2.05
N ILE A 44 3.38 5.03 -1.89
CA ILE A 44 3.47 4.29 -0.63
C ILE A 44 4.90 4.35 -0.11
N GLN A 45 5.09 4.95 1.06
CA GLN A 45 6.38 5.14 1.69
C GLN A 45 6.82 3.91 2.50
N PRO A 46 8.12 3.74 2.79
CA PRO A 46 8.63 2.59 3.55
C PRO A 46 8.04 2.42 4.96
N ASP A 47 7.52 3.49 5.56
CA ASP A 47 6.84 3.47 6.87
C ASP A 47 5.34 3.14 6.78
N LEU A 48 4.84 2.79 5.58
CA LEU A 48 3.44 2.55 5.26
C LEU A 48 2.52 3.76 5.48
N SER A 49 3.08 4.97 5.47
CA SER A 49 2.31 6.15 5.05
C SER A 49 2.12 6.11 3.53
N GLY A 50 1.08 6.78 3.03
CA GLY A 50 0.89 6.89 1.60
C GLY A 50 -0.12 7.94 1.20
N THR A 51 -0.13 8.25 -0.10
CA THR A 51 -1.08 9.19 -0.70
C THR A 51 -1.70 8.61 -1.96
N LEU A 52 -2.95 8.95 -2.21
CA LEU A 52 -3.64 8.75 -3.49
C LEU A 52 -3.81 10.12 -4.14
N SER A 53 -3.31 10.29 -5.36
CA SER A 53 -3.41 11.56 -6.08
C SER A 53 -4.00 11.37 -7.47
N SER A 54 -4.94 12.22 -7.86
CA SER A 54 -5.46 12.28 -9.24
C SER A 54 -5.68 13.73 -9.67
N GLY A 55 -5.78 13.94 -10.99
CA GLY A 55 -6.09 15.27 -11.53
C GLY A 55 -7.47 15.79 -11.09
N ASP A 56 -8.44 14.88 -10.91
CA ASP A 56 -9.83 15.22 -10.61
C ASP A 56 -10.12 15.34 -9.11
N LEU A 57 -9.45 14.54 -8.26
CA LEU A 57 -9.69 14.49 -6.81
C LEU A 57 -8.62 15.21 -5.98
N GLY A 58 -7.56 15.71 -6.62
CA GLY A 58 -6.41 16.22 -5.89
C GLY A 58 -5.66 15.10 -5.18
N SER A 59 -5.12 15.39 -4.00
CA SER A 59 -4.33 14.42 -3.21
C SER A 59 -4.99 14.16 -1.86
N ALA A 60 -5.07 12.88 -1.49
CA ALA A 60 -5.62 12.42 -0.23
C ALA A 60 -4.65 11.46 0.46
N ALA A 61 -4.44 11.65 1.77
CA ALA A 61 -3.65 10.74 2.57
C ALA A 61 -4.38 9.41 2.78
N LEU A 62 -3.62 8.32 2.77
CA LEU A 62 -4.11 7.00 3.11
C LEU A 62 -4.08 6.80 4.63
N SER A 63 -4.98 5.96 5.10
CA SER A 63 -5.15 5.56 6.50
C SER A 63 -5.45 4.07 6.57
N ASP A 64 -5.36 3.48 7.76
CA ASP A 64 -5.65 2.05 7.99
C ASP A 64 -4.92 1.10 7.02
N ILE A 65 -3.70 1.44 6.59
CA ILE A 65 -2.94 0.59 5.67
C ILE A 65 -2.56 -0.70 6.40
N SER A 66 -2.95 -1.83 5.82
CA SER A 66 -2.56 -3.16 6.27
C SER A 66 -2.06 -3.97 5.09
N VAL A 67 -0.95 -4.68 5.27
CA VAL A 67 -0.38 -5.59 4.30
C VAL A 67 -0.08 -6.91 5.00
N VAL A 68 -0.76 -7.97 4.59
CA VAL A 68 -0.55 -9.32 5.11
C VAL A 68 -0.30 -10.24 3.92
N ASP A 69 0.92 -10.76 3.84
CA ASP A 69 1.45 -11.43 2.65
C ASP A 69 1.29 -10.54 1.41
N ASN A 70 0.33 -10.88 0.54
CA ASN A 70 0.02 -10.14 -0.68
C ASN A 70 -1.33 -9.41 -0.60
N ALA A 71 -2.09 -9.58 0.49
CA ALA A 71 -3.35 -8.88 0.69
C ALA A 71 -3.10 -7.47 1.23
N VAL A 72 -3.78 -6.49 0.63
CA VAL A 72 -3.65 -5.08 0.99
C VAL A 72 -5.04 -4.51 1.30
N THR A 73 -5.13 -3.76 2.39
CA THR A 73 -6.27 -2.90 2.69
C THR A 73 -5.81 -1.51 3.04
N PHE A 74 -6.59 -0.50 2.68
CA PHE A 74 -6.39 0.87 3.16
C PHE A 74 -7.70 1.65 3.08
N ALA A 75 -7.75 2.79 3.75
CA ALA A 75 -8.84 3.75 3.63
C ALA A 75 -8.30 5.10 3.12
N THR A 76 -9.12 5.80 2.35
CA THR A 76 -8.86 7.20 1.96
C THR A 76 -10.12 8.03 2.15
N THR A 77 -9.96 9.30 2.46
CA THR A 77 -11.08 10.22 2.62
C THR A 77 -11.06 11.24 1.50
N VAL A 78 -12.16 11.34 0.76
CA VAL A 78 -12.32 12.25 -0.38
C VAL A 78 -13.49 13.19 -0.13
N ASP A 79 -13.40 14.41 -0.66
CA ASP A 79 -14.55 15.30 -0.77
C ASP A 79 -15.23 15.08 -2.12
N ALA A 80 -16.50 14.67 -2.08
CA ALA A 80 -17.32 14.54 -3.26
C ALA A 80 -18.52 15.47 -3.13
N GLN A 81 -18.48 16.59 -3.86
CA GLN A 81 -19.57 17.58 -3.90
C GLN A 81 -19.91 18.17 -2.51
N GLY A 82 -18.89 18.40 -1.66
CA GLY A 82 -19.07 18.94 -0.31
C GLY A 82 -19.49 17.90 0.74
N GLN A 83 -19.52 16.61 0.37
CA GLN A 83 -19.68 15.51 1.32
C GLN A 83 -18.36 14.76 1.45
N THR A 84 -17.90 14.61 2.70
CA THR A 84 -16.74 13.78 3.02
C THR A 84 -17.13 12.31 2.98
N LEU A 85 -16.44 11.52 2.16
CA LEU A 85 -16.64 10.08 2.02
C LEU A 85 -15.35 9.34 2.38
N THR A 86 -15.44 8.35 3.26
CA THR A 86 -14.34 7.42 3.51
C THR A 86 -14.52 6.18 2.64
N LEU A 87 -13.58 5.96 1.73
CA LEU A 87 -13.52 4.81 0.83
C LEU A 87 -12.54 3.78 1.40
N ARG A 88 -12.94 2.50 1.43
CA ARG A 88 -12.08 1.41 1.89
C ARG A 88 -11.74 0.50 0.72
N PHE A 89 -10.45 0.33 0.48
CA PHE A 89 -9.92 -0.57 -0.51
C PHE A 89 -9.59 -1.92 0.11
N ALA A 90 -9.89 -3.00 -0.61
CA ALA A 90 -9.35 -4.32 -0.36
C ALA A 90 -8.88 -4.95 -1.67
N GLY A 91 -7.68 -5.53 -1.68
CA GLY A 91 -7.10 -6.12 -2.88
C GLY A 91 -5.88 -6.97 -2.60
N THR A 92 -5.22 -7.35 -3.69
CA THR A 92 -4.03 -8.21 -3.67
C THR A 92 -2.97 -7.70 -4.64
N ILE A 93 -1.70 -7.92 -4.27
CA ILE A 93 -0.54 -7.64 -5.12
C ILE A 93 -0.01 -8.94 -5.72
N ALA A 94 0.23 -8.93 -7.03
CA ALA A 94 0.90 -10.01 -7.76
C ALA A 94 2.09 -9.44 -8.53
N GLY A 95 3.26 -9.41 -7.89
CA GLY A 95 4.46 -8.80 -8.47
C GLY A 95 4.28 -7.29 -8.67
N ASN A 96 4.16 -6.87 -9.93
CA ASN A 96 3.98 -5.46 -10.32
C ASN A 96 2.52 -5.10 -10.58
N GLU A 97 1.58 -6.01 -10.32
CA GLU A 97 0.15 -5.79 -10.50
C GLU A 97 -0.55 -5.65 -9.15
N LEU A 98 -1.47 -4.71 -9.06
CA LEU A 98 -2.41 -4.52 -7.96
C LEU A 98 -3.83 -4.71 -8.51
N ALA A 99 -4.65 -5.50 -7.83
CA ALA A 99 -6.06 -5.64 -8.17
C ALA A 99 -6.92 -5.69 -6.91
N GLY A 100 -8.08 -5.04 -6.94
CA GLY A 100 -8.97 -5.00 -5.81
C GLY A 100 -10.23 -4.19 -6.09
N ASN A 101 -10.86 -3.71 -5.03
CA ASN A 101 -12.03 -2.87 -5.12
C ASN A 101 -12.08 -1.87 -3.98
N PHE A 102 -12.73 -0.74 -4.22
CA PHE A 102 -13.32 0.06 -3.16
C PHE A 102 -14.72 -0.48 -2.86
N ASP A 103 -14.96 -0.86 -1.61
CA ASP A 103 -16.30 -1.21 -1.14
C ASP A 103 -17.08 0.08 -0.85
N THR A 104 -18.25 0.21 -1.46
CA THR A 104 -19.17 1.34 -1.24
C THR A 104 -20.60 0.86 -1.03
N ASP A 105 -21.45 1.71 -0.47
CA ASP A 105 -22.89 1.43 -0.30
C ASP A 105 -23.61 1.21 -1.64
N PHE A 106 -23.01 1.64 -2.76
CA PHE A 106 -23.54 1.51 -4.11
C PHE A 106 -22.98 0.29 -4.86
N GLY A 107 -22.13 -0.50 -4.21
CA GLY A 107 -21.45 -1.66 -4.79
C GLY A 107 -19.92 -1.51 -4.82
N ALA A 108 -19.24 -2.60 -5.16
CA ALA A 108 -17.79 -2.61 -5.31
C ALA A 108 -17.37 -1.85 -6.58
N ILE A 109 -16.41 -0.95 -6.44
CA ILE A 109 -15.78 -0.21 -7.54
C ILE A 109 -14.44 -0.87 -7.83
N PRO A 110 -14.26 -1.55 -8.97
CA PRO A 110 -13.00 -2.22 -9.30
C PRO A 110 -11.83 -1.24 -9.40
N VAL A 111 -10.67 -1.70 -8.96
CA VAL A 111 -9.40 -1.00 -9.08
C VAL A 111 -8.33 -1.95 -9.60
N THR A 112 -7.60 -1.51 -10.61
CA THR A 112 -6.39 -2.17 -11.09
C THR A 112 -5.21 -1.21 -10.97
N GLY A 113 -3.99 -1.74 -10.91
CA GLY A 113 -2.81 -0.91 -10.87
C GLY A 113 -1.56 -1.62 -11.33
N THR A 114 -0.61 -0.82 -11.81
CA THR A 114 0.71 -1.25 -12.26
C THR A 114 1.77 -0.44 -11.54
N ARG A 115 2.79 -1.12 -11.05
CA ARG A 115 3.95 -0.47 -10.43
C ARG A 115 4.75 0.33 -11.46
N GLN A 116 5.21 1.53 -11.09
CA GLN A 116 6.10 2.36 -11.90
C GLN A 116 7.53 1.80 -11.96
#